data_AF-A0AA38F8T2-F1
#
_entry.id   AF-A0AA38F8T2-F1
#
_cell.length_a   1.000
_cell.length_b   1.000
_cell.length_c   1.000
_cell.angle_alpha   90.00
_cell.angle_beta   90.00
_cell.angle_gamma   90.00
#
_symmetry.space_group_name_H-M   'P 1'
#
loop_
_entity.id
_entity.type
_entity.pdbx_description
1 polymer ?
#
loop_
_entity_poly.entity_id
_entity_poly.type
_entity_poly.pdbx_seq_one_letter_code
_entity_poly.pdbx_strand_id
1 'polypeptide(L)' 'PLVEPITKILKKSIAFKWTAEGKESFEAIKEAISQAPTVINPDFSKDFILYAFG' A
#
# COMPACT_ATOMS: atom_id res chain seq x y z
N PRO A 1 7.51 -6.09 2.70
CA PRO A 1 6.59 -4.92 2.61
C PRO A 1 6.04 -4.78 1.19
N LEU A 2 4.71 -4.74 1.05
CA LEU A 2 3.99 -4.69 -0.24
C LEU A 2 4.49 -3.56 -1.19
N VAL A 3 5.00 -2.48 -0.60
CA VAL A 3 5.40 -1.25 -1.31
C VAL A 3 6.92 -1.19 -1.61
N GLU A 4 7.71 -2.07 -1.02
CA GLU A 4 9.17 -2.01 -1.13
C GLU A 4 9.67 -2.24 -2.57
N PRO A 5 9.18 -3.24 -3.33
CA PRO A 5 9.68 -3.50 -4.68
C PRO A 5 9.34 -2.36 -5.65
N ILE A 6 8.14 -1.78 -5.55
CA ILE A 6 7.75 -0.64 -6.39
C ILE A 6 8.51 0.64 -6.02
N THR A 7 8.82 0.84 -4.74
CA THR A 7 9.62 1.99 -4.30
C THR A 7 11.06 1.91 -4.80
N LYS A 8 11.62 0.70 -4.92
CA LYS A 8 12.96 0.49 -5.46
C LYS A 8 13.07 0.88 -6.93
N ILE A 9 12.07 0.55 -7.77
CA ILE A 9 12.11 0.88 -9.21
C ILE A 9 11.93 2.38 -9.50
N LEU A 10 11.41 3.17 -8.55
CA LEU A 10 11.17 4.62 -8.69
C LEU A 10 12.36 5.50 -8.23
N LYS A 11 13.45 4.92 -7.75
CA LYS A 11 14.62 5.68 -7.28
C LYS A 11 15.34 6.37 -8.44
N LYS A 12 15.59 7.69 -8.32
CA LYS A 12 16.26 8.55 -9.33
C LYS A 12 17.61 8.03 -9.85
N SER A 13 18.33 7.23 -9.06
CA SER A 13 19.66 6.72 -9.41
C SER A 13 19.64 5.39 -10.16
N ILE A 14 18.45 4.86 -10.48
CA ILE A 14 18.28 3.54 -11.09
C ILE A 14 17.49 3.72 -12.38
N ALA A 15 17.96 3.13 -13.48
CA ALA A 15 17.17 3.08 -14.71
C ALA A 15 15.85 2.36 -14.40
N PHE A 16 14.73 3.03 -14.65
CA PHE A 16 13.42 2.45 -14.45
C PHE A 16 13.29 1.17 -15.29
N LYS A 17 13.11 0.04 -14.61
CA LYS A 17 12.85 -1.26 -15.21
C LYS A 17 11.59 -1.82 -14.59
N TRP A 18 10.62 -2.14 -15.44
CA TRP A 18 9.41 -2.82 -15.01
C TRP A 18 9.72 -4.30 -14.77
N THR A 19 10.09 -4.64 -13.52
CA THR A 19 10.35 -6.03 -13.11
C THR A 19 9.04 -6.75 -12.80
N ALA A 20 9.05 -8.07 -12.85
CA ALA A 20 7.89 -8.89 -12.49
C ALA A 20 7.43 -8.60 -11.05
N GLU A 21 8.37 -8.51 -10.11
CA GLU A 21 8.13 -8.18 -8.70
C GLU A 21 7.53 -6.78 -8.49
N GLY A 22 8.00 -5.79 -9.28
CA GLY A 22 7.45 -4.44 -9.25
C GLY A 22 6.02 -4.38 -9.79
N LYS A 23 5.72 -5.16 -10.84
CA LYS A 23 4.36 -5.30 -11.38
C LYS A 23 3.42 -5.97 -10.39
N GLU A 24 3.84 -7.07 -9.78
CA GLU A 24 3.06 -7.78 -8.77
C GLU A 24 2.75 -6.88 -7.57
N SER A 25 3.75 -6.15 -7.07
CA SER A 25 3.56 -5.17 -6.01
C SER A 25 2.58 -4.06 -6.40
N PHE A 26 2.65 -3.58 -7.64
CA PHE A 26 1.74 -2.55 -8.15
C PHE A 26 0.29 -3.04 -8.23
N GLU A 27 0.07 -4.26 -8.72
CA GLU A 27 -1.27 -4.87 -8.79
C GLU A 27 -1.83 -5.13 -7.37
N ALA A 28 -1.00 -5.63 -6.45
CA ALA A 28 -1.42 -5.83 -5.06
C ALA A 28 -1.81 -4.50 -4.38
N ILE A 29 -1.09 -3.40 -4.66
CA ILE A 29 -1.45 -2.06 -4.16
C ILE A 29 -2.78 -1.60 -4.77
N LYS A 30 -2.99 -1.78 -6.08
CA LYS A 30 -4.25 -1.44 -6.74
C LYS A 30 -5.44 -2.19 -6.14
N GLU A 31 -5.28 -3.49 -5.90
CA GLU A 31 -6.30 -4.31 -5.29
C GLU A 31 -6.61 -3.84 -3.86
N ALA A 32 -5.59 -3.59 -3.05
CA ALA A 32 -5.74 -3.09 -1.69
C ALA A 32 -6.47 -1.73 -1.64
N ILE A 33 -6.17 -0.82 -2.57
CA ILE A 33 -6.87 0.47 -2.68
C ILE A 33 -8.32 0.28 -3.15
N SER A 34 -8.56 -0.62 -4.11
CA SER A 34 -9.90 -0.87 -4.65
C SER A 34 -10.83 -1.55 -3.63
N GLN A 35 -10.24 -2.36 -2.75
CA GLN A 35 -10.95 -3.06 -1.67
C GLN A 35 -10.96 -2.26 -0.36
N ALA A 36 -10.28 -1.10 -0.30
CA ALA A 36 -10.24 -0.29 0.90
C ALA A 36 -11.68 0.12 1.27
N PRO A 37 -12.13 -0.15 2.51
CA PRO A 37 -13.45 0.25 2.92
C PRO A 37 -13.56 1.77 2.84
N THR A 38 -14.72 2.27 2.40
CA THR A 38 -15.02 3.69 2.39
C THR A 38 -14.72 4.26 3.76
N VAL A 39 -13.75 5.18 3.84
CA VAL A 39 -13.36 5.83 5.08
C VAL A 39 -14.55 6.63 5.58
N ILE A 40 -15.25 6.08 6.57
CA ILE A 40 -16.28 6.78 7.31
C ILE A 40 -15.57 7.76 8.25
N ASN A 41 -16.11 8.97 8.41
CA ASN A 41 -15.58 9.92 9.37
C ASN A 41 -15.58 9.28 10.77
N PRO A 42 -14.46 9.34 11.51
CA PRO A 42 -14.41 8.75 12.84
C PRO A 42 -15.46 9.42 13.74
N ASP A 43 -16.21 8.59 14.44
CA ASP A 43 -17.15 9.03 15.47
C ASP A 43 -16.39 9.26 16.78
N PHE A 44 -16.08 10.52 17.07
CA PHE A 44 -15.31 10.91 18.26
C PHE A 44 -16.07 10.72 19.58
N SER A 45 -17.34 10.33 19.54
CA SER A 45 -18.09 9.94 20.75
C SER A 45 -17.77 8.52 21.23
N LYS A 46 -17.02 7.74 20.44
CA LYS A 46 -16.64 6.35 20.73
C LYS A 46 -15.13 6.22 20.97
N ASP A 47 -14.77 5.19 21.71
CA ASP A 47 -13.36 4.85 21.94
C ASP A 47 -12.71 4.33 20.64
N PHE A 48 -11.46 4.74 20.43
CA PHE A 48 -10.63 4.25 19.34
C PHE A 48 -9.91 2.96 19.77
N ILE A 49 -10.07 1.89 19.00
CA ILE A 49 -9.43 0.60 19.26
C ILE A 49 -8.35 0.35 18.20
N LEU A 50 -7.12 0.08 18.64
CA LEU A 50 -5.99 -0.25 17.77
C LEU A 50 -5.72 -1.76 17.81
N TYR A 51 -5.75 -2.40 16.65
CA TYR A 51 -5.27 -3.77 16.46
C TYR A 51 -3.95 -3.74 15.70
N ALA A 52 -2.90 -4.36 16.26
CA ALA A 52 -1.59 -4.46 15.63
C ALA A 52 -1.22 -5.94 15.44
N PHE A 53 -0.74 -6.26 14.24
CA PHE A 53 -0.23 -7.59 13.88
C PHE A 53 1.22 -7.43 13.42
N GLY A 54 2.11 -8.32 13.87
CA GLY A 54 3.55 -8.32 13.57
C GLY A 54 3.93 -9.37 12.53
#